data_AF-A0A063BL56-F1
#
_entry.id   AF-A0A063BL56-F1
#
_cell.length_a   1.000
_cell.length_b   1.000
_cell.length_c   1.000
_cell.angle_alpha   90.00
_cell.angle_beta   90.00
_cell.angle_gamma   90.00
#
_symmetry.space_group_name_H-M   'P 1'
#
loop_
_entity.id
_entity.type
_entity.pdbx_description
1 polymer ?
#
loop_
_entity_poly.entity_id
_entity_poly.type
_entity_poly.pdbx_seq_one_letter_code
_entity_poly.pdbx_strand_id
1 'polypeptide(L)'
;PATSPADVYALLIGMAGELSTHLRTDTRRPLDTHPPYQHAAPHLCLKPVVDDTHRLLNAVLVRSAQSITLEDRGHGMRNAVVDPVDMQGFTALVLAVHAAMPPDVLKQQFLAQAKAGPSDKLPGLVRSHLPGIGLQALPVPPRQIPFNAGYIYYELTQGGPLWEEVARHGGIALHVAGDFPSLKLELWGVRA
;
A
#
# COMPACT_ATOMS: atom_id res chain seq x y z
N PRO A 1 -5.10 -10.31 -36.97
CA PRO A 1 -4.13 -9.18 -36.89
C PRO A 1 -3.13 -9.24 -38.06
N ALA A 2 -2.87 -8.13 -38.75
CA ALA A 2 -1.99 -8.06 -39.94
C ALA A 2 -0.61 -7.42 -39.67
N THR A 3 -0.30 -7.13 -38.40
CA THR A 3 0.92 -6.41 -37.99
C THR A 3 2.15 -7.31 -38.08
N SER A 4 3.27 -6.77 -38.59
CA SER A 4 4.53 -7.50 -38.68
C SER A 4 5.10 -7.79 -37.28
N PRO A 5 5.71 -8.96 -37.05
CA PRO A 5 6.43 -9.23 -35.79
C PRO A 5 7.58 -8.24 -35.54
N ALA A 6 8.15 -7.66 -36.60
CA ALA A 6 9.19 -6.63 -36.49
C ALA A 6 8.66 -5.36 -35.85
N ASP A 7 7.46 -4.92 -36.26
CA ASP A 7 6.82 -3.70 -35.73
C ASP A 7 6.46 -3.87 -34.26
N VAL A 8 5.95 -5.05 -33.90
CA VAL A 8 5.64 -5.39 -32.50
C VAL A 8 6.91 -5.40 -31.64
N TYR A 9 8.00 -6.00 -32.15
CA TYR A 9 9.28 -6.02 -31.45
C TYR A 9 9.83 -4.60 -31.25
N ALA A 10 9.82 -3.77 -32.30
CA ALA A 10 10.30 -2.39 -32.26
C ALA A 10 9.51 -1.52 -31.25
N LEU A 11 8.18 -1.69 -31.20
CA LEU A 11 7.33 -1.01 -30.23
C LEU A 11 7.67 -1.43 -28.79
N LEU A 12 7.73 -2.74 -28.53
CA LEU A 12 7.95 -3.27 -27.19
C LEU A 12 9.35 -2.92 -26.66
N ILE A 13 10.39 -3.01 -27.50
CA ILE A 13 11.75 -2.70 -27.07
C ILE A 13 11.92 -1.21 -26.77
N GLY A 14 11.27 -0.32 -27.56
CA GLY A 14 11.23 1.12 -27.28
C GLY A 14 10.55 1.41 -25.95
N MET A 15 9.37 0.83 -25.74
CA MET A 15 8.60 1.01 -24.50
C MET A 15 9.34 0.48 -23.26
N ALA A 16 9.96 -0.71 -23.35
CA ALA A 16 10.80 -1.26 -22.30
C ALA A 16 12.00 -0.34 -21.97
N GLY A 17 12.59 0.29 -23.00
CA GLY A 17 13.68 1.23 -22.82
C GLY A 17 13.26 2.50 -22.07
N GLU A 18 12.16 3.12 -22.47
CA GLU A 18 11.59 4.28 -21.78
C GLU A 18 11.22 3.96 -20.33
N LEU A 19 10.46 2.89 -20.10
CA LEU A 19 10.06 2.45 -18.75
C LEU A 19 11.27 2.16 -17.85
N SER A 20 12.33 1.59 -18.42
CA SER A 20 13.55 1.27 -17.68
C SER A 20 14.23 2.51 -17.09
N THR A 21 14.15 3.68 -17.75
CA THR A 21 14.73 4.93 -17.23
C THR A 21 14.12 5.37 -15.89
N HIS A 22 12.84 5.05 -15.68
CA HIS A 22 12.07 5.47 -14.51
C HIS A 22 11.99 4.38 -13.44
N LEU A 23 11.89 3.11 -13.83
CA LEU A 23 11.53 2.01 -12.93
C LEU A 23 12.72 1.19 -12.44
N ARG A 24 13.85 1.23 -13.17
CA ARG A 24 15.09 0.55 -12.76
C ARG A 24 15.99 1.54 -12.05
N THR A 25 15.83 1.68 -10.74
CA THR A 25 16.51 2.70 -9.93
C THR A 25 18.02 2.50 -9.83
N ASP A 26 18.50 1.27 -10.06
CA ASP A 26 19.90 0.86 -10.01
C ASP A 26 20.68 1.24 -11.27
N THR A 27 20.11 0.95 -12.44
CA THR A 27 20.80 1.05 -13.73
C THR A 27 20.25 2.15 -14.62
N ARG A 28 18.94 2.44 -14.49
CA ARG A 28 18.16 3.33 -15.37
C ARG A 28 18.31 3.01 -16.86
N ARG A 29 18.58 1.75 -17.18
CA ARG A 29 18.87 1.26 -18.54
C ARG A 29 18.06 0.00 -18.85
N PRO A 30 17.69 -0.23 -20.13
CA PRO A 30 17.12 -1.51 -20.55
C PRO A 30 18.08 -2.66 -20.25
N LEU A 31 17.56 -3.88 -20.18
CA LEU A 31 18.38 -5.07 -19.99
C LEU A 31 19.27 -5.33 -21.22
N ASP A 32 20.55 -5.57 -20.97
CA ASP A 32 21.52 -5.98 -22.01
C ASP A 32 21.23 -7.41 -22.54
N THR A 33 20.35 -8.16 -21.88
CA THR A 33 19.96 -9.52 -22.26
C THR A 33 18.88 -9.57 -23.34
N HIS A 34 18.34 -8.43 -23.78
CA HIS A 34 17.36 -8.39 -24.87
C HIS A 34 18.00 -8.87 -26.18
N PRO A 35 17.53 -9.99 -26.78
CA PRO A 35 18.11 -10.50 -28.02
C PRO A 35 17.74 -9.59 -29.19
N PRO A 36 18.61 -9.39 -30.19
CA PRO A 36 18.24 -8.68 -31.42
C PRO A 36 17.09 -9.39 -32.14
N TYR A 37 16.36 -8.63 -32.97
CA TYR A 37 15.21 -9.16 -33.71
C TYR A 37 15.60 -10.31 -34.65
N GLN A 38 14.86 -11.43 -34.59
CA GLN A 38 15.05 -12.60 -35.43
C GLN A 38 13.75 -12.98 -36.15
N HIS A 39 13.65 -12.62 -37.43
CA HIS A 39 12.44 -12.86 -38.22
C HIS A 39 12.09 -14.35 -38.38
N ALA A 40 13.11 -15.21 -38.49
CA ALA A 40 12.93 -16.65 -38.65
C ALA A 40 12.51 -17.37 -37.36
N ALA A 41 12.79 -16.78 -36.20
CA ALA A 41 12.50 -17.35 -34.89
C ALA A 41 12.00 -16.27 -33.92
N PRO A 42 10.85 -15.63 -34.21
CA PRO A 42 10.41 -14.42 -33.51
C PRO A 42 10.19 -14.66 -32.01
N HIS A 43 9.79 -15.87 -31.61
CA HIS A 43 9.60 -16.21 -30.20
C HIS A 43 10.86 -16.00 -29.34
N LEU A 44 12.07 -16.24 -29.89
CA LEU A 44 13.33 -16.12 -29.16
C LEU A 44 13.62 -14.68 -28.75
N CYS A 45 13.30 -13.71 -29.61
CA CYS A 45 13.51 -12.29 -29.33
C CYS A 45 12.30 -11.59 -28.69
N LEU A 46 11.07 -11.99 -29.05
CA LEU A 46 9.86 -11.33 -28.52
C LEU A 46 9.54 -11.74 -27.08
N LYS A 47 9.68 -13.02 -26.71
CA LYS A 47 9.30 -13.50 -25.37
C LYS A 47 10.03 -12.77 -24.24
N PRO A 48 11.37 -12.59 -24.28
CA PRO A 48 12.08 -11.87 -23.23
C PRO A 48 11.66 -10.41 -23.10
N VAL A 49 11.46 -9.72 -24.24
CA VAL A 49 11.03 -8.31 -24.24
C VAL A 49 9.61 -8.16 -23.73
N VAL A 50 8.70 -9.07 -24.09
CA VAL A 50 7.31 -9.10 -23.56
C VAL A 50 7.33 -9.31 -22.06
N ASP A 51 8.07 -10.30 -21.56
CA ASP A 51 8.15 -10.61 -20.13
C ASP A 51 8.68 -9.41 -19.34
N ASP A 52 9.74 -8.77 -19.84
CA ASP A 52 10.32 -7.62 -19.16
C ASP A 52 9.41 -6.39 -19.21
N THR A 53 8.81 -6.12 -20.37
CA THR A 53 7.83 -5.02 -20.51
C THR A 53 6.65 -5.23 -19.57
N HIS A 54 6.13 -6.45 -19.47
CA HIS A 54 5.05 -6.79 -18.55
C HIS A 54 5.48 -6.61 -17.09
N ARG A 55 6.70 -7.02 -16.74
CA ARG A 55 7.29 -6.80 -15.41
C ARG A 55 7.41 -5.31 -15.09
N LEU A 56 7.90 -4.49 -16.03
CA LEU A 56 8.04 -3.05 -15.89
C LEU A 56 6.69 -2.36 -15.75
N LEU A 57 5.70 -2.68 -16.59
CA LEU A 57 4.35 -2.14 -16.47
C LEU A 57 3.69 -2.49 -15.13
N ASN A 58 3.92 -3.70 -14.60
CA ASN A 58 3.49 -4.05 -13.25
C ASN A 58 4.28 -3.31 -12.16
N ALA A 59 5.54 -2.96 -12.41
CA ALA A 59 6.33 -2.16 -11.49
C ALA A 59 5.89 -0.68 -11.45
N VAL A 60 5.30 -0.13 -12.52
CA VAL A 60 4.70 1.23 -12.50
C VAL A 60 3.58 1.33 -11.45
N LEU A 61 2.85 0.23 -11.21
CA LEU A 61 1.79 0.19 -10.19
C LEU A 61 2.35 0.28 -8.75
N VAL A 62 3.64 0.01 -8.57
CA VAL A 62 4.38 0.18 -7.32
C VAL A 62 4.84 1.65 -7.30
N ARG A 63 4.09 2.61 -6.74
CA ARG A 63 3.95 2.90 -5.31
C ARG A 63 2.69 3.75 -5.02
N SER A 64 1.56 3.43 -5.64
CA SER A 64 0.30 4.17 -5.38
C SER A 64 -0.25 3.92 -3.97
N ALA A 65 0.14 2.78 -3.35
CA ALA A 65 -0.01 2.54 -1.93
C ALA A 65 1.23 1.83 -1.37
N GLN A 66 1.55 2.11 -0.11
CA GLN A 66 2.65 1.52 0.65
C GLN A 66 2.07 0.78 1.85
N SER A 67 2.37 -0.52 1.98
CA SER A 67 2.06 -1.27 3.19
C SER A 67 2.98 -0.79 4.33
N ILE A 68 2.39 -0.50 5.48
CA ILE A 68 3.06 -0.05 6.69
C ILE A 68 2.92 -1.17 7.73
N THR A 69 4.06 -1.71 8.17
CA THR A 69 4.09 -2.79 9.15
C THR A 69 3.65 -2.29 10.52
N LEU A 70 2.67 -2.97 11.11
CA LEU A 70 2.23 -2.77 12.49
C LEU A 70 2.95 -3.78 13.40
N GLU A 71 3.91 -3.29 14.18
CA GLU A 71 4.61 -4.06 15.20
C GLU A 71 3.73 -4.23 16.44
N ASP A 72 3.47 -5.47 16.84
CA ASP A 72 2.77 -5.76 18.09
C ASP A 72 3.66 -5.44 19.30
N ARG A 73 3.17 -4.57 20.19
CA ARG A 73 3.85 -4.16 21.44
C ARG A 73 3.21 -4.81 22.67
N GLY A 74 2.24 -5.70 22.49
CA GLY A 74 1.47 -6.33 23.55
C GLY A 74 0.34 -5.46 24.06
N HIS A 75 -0.52 -6.04 24.92
CA HIS A 75 -1.67 -5.36 25.53
C HIS A 75 -2.61 -4.66 24.51
N GLY A 76 -2.76 -5.24 23.32
CA GLY A 76 -3.59 -4.67 22.26
C GLY A 76 -2.99 -3.44 21.56
N MET A 77 -1.74 -3.07 21.84
CA MET A 77 -1.03 -1.97 21.21
C MET A 77 -0.23 -2.46 20.00
N ARG A 78 -0.37 -1.75 18.88
CA ARG A 78 0.42 -1.96 17.67
C ARG A 78 1.00 -0.64 17.20
N ASN A 79 2.30 -0.61 16.94
CA ASN A 79 3.01 0.60 16.52
C ASN A 79 3.50 0.45 15.07
N ALA A 80 3.38 1.52 14.31
CA ALA A 80 3.96 1.67 13.00
C ALA A 80 4.88 2.89 13.01
N VAL A 81 6.04 2.74 12.37
CA VAL A 81 7.01 3.81 12.16
C VAL A 81 7.21 3.96 10.68
N VAL A 82 7.03 5.18 10.19
CA VAL A 82 7.26 5.57 8.81
C VAL A 82 8.16 6.78 8.80
N ASP A 83 8.96 6.96 7.75
CA ASP A 83 9.73 8.19 7.58
C ASP A 83 8.76 9.40 7.50
N PRO A 84 9.02 10.52 8.21
CA PRO A 84 8.18 11.70 8.15
C PRO A 84 7.94 12.23 6.72
N VAL A 85 8.94 12.09 5.83
CA VAL A 85 8.82 12.48 4.42
C VAL A 85 7.82 11.58 3.69
N ASP A 86 7.87 10.27 3.93
CA ASP A 86 6.91 9.32 3.36
C ASP A 86 5.50 9.57 3.93
N MET A 87 5.38 9.82 5.24
CA MET A 87 4.11 10.07 5.93
C MET A 87 3.39 11.31 5.39
N GLN A 88 4.13 12.41 5.17
CA GLN A 88 3.59 13.64 4.59
C GLN A 88 3.23 13.48 3.10
N GLY A 89 3.86 12.52 2.40
CA GLY A 89 3.55 12.18 1.02
C GLY A 89 2.27 11.36 0.85
N PHE A 90 1.66 10.84 1.93
CA PHE A 90 0.42 10.08 1.84
C PHE A 90 -0.81 11.00 1.82
N THR A 91 -1.63 10.85 0.78
CA THR A 91 -2.92 11.55 0.67
C THR A 91 -4.03 10.90 1.46
N ALA A 92 -3.89 9.62 1.80
CA ALA A 92 -4.78 8.92 2.70
C ALA A 92 -4.04 7.82 3.47
N LEU A 93 -4.45 7.56 4.70
CA LEU A 93 -4.05 6.36 5.45
C LEU A 93 -5.27 5.47 5.63
N VAL A 94 -5.15 4.22 5.20
CA VAL A 94 -6.23 3.24 5.25
C VAL A 94 -5.80 2.05 6.10
N LEU A 95 -6.60 1.75 7.11
CA LEU A 95 -6.49 0.56 7.94
C LEU A 95 -7.47 -0.49 7.42
N ALA A 96 -6.94 -1.63 6.98
CA ALA A 96 -7.72 -2.81 6.62
C ALA A 96 -7.79 -3.75 7.83
N VAL A 97 -9.00 -4.17 8.19
CA VAL A 97 -9.30 -4.93 9.41
C VAL A 97 -10.08 -6.19 9.05
N HIS A 98 -9.64 -7.33 9.56
CA HIS A 98 -10.35 -8.60 9.43
C HIS A 98 -10.37 -9.36 10.75
N ALA A 99 -11.48 -9.99 11.06
CA ALA A 99 -11.65 -10.88 12.19
C ALA A 99 -12.67 -11.97 11.84
N ALA A 100 -12.62 -13.11 12.53
CA ALA A 100 -13.51 -14.25 12.34
C ALA A 100 -14.90 -14.01 12.96
N MET A 101 -15.60 -13.00 12.47
CA MET A 101 -16.91 -12.56 12.95
C MET A 101 -17.71 -11.87 11.83
N PRO A 102 -19.04 -11.67 11.99
CA PRO A 102 -19.85 -11.01 10.97
C PRO A 102 -19.36 -9.58 10.66
N PRO A 103 -19.26 -9.18 9.37
CA PRO A 103 -18.73 -7.88 8.97
C PRO A 103 -19.45 -6.68 9.60
N ASP A 104 -20.78 -6.69 9.68
CA ASP A 104 -21.53 -5.57 10.27
C ASP A 104 -21.22 -5.38 11.76
N VAL A 105 -21.02 -6.48 12.48
CA VAL A 105 -20.64 -6.48 13.90
C VAL A 105 -19.20 -6.00 14.05
N LEU A 106 -18.27 -6.52 13.23
CA LEU A 106 -16.88 -6.06 13.20
C LEU A 106 -16.81 -4.56 12.93
N LYS A 107 -17.61 -4.07 11.98
CA LYS A 107 -17.65 -2.66 11.59
C LYS A 107 -17.98 -1.74 12.78
N GLN A 108 -19.00 -2.09 13.53
CA GLN A 108 -19.46 -1.30 14.68
C GLN A 108 -18.54 -1.46 15.89
N GLN A 109 -18.18 -2.70 16.24
CA GLN A 109 -17.37 -2.97 17.43
C GLN A 109 -15.95 -2.44 17.29
N PHE A 110 -15.33 -2.59 16.12
CA PHE A 110 -13.98 -2.10 15.89
C PHE A 110 -13.92 -0.58 16.01
N LEU A 111 -14.87 0.14 15.41
CA LEU A 111 -14.92 1.60 15.49
C LEU A 111 -15.05 2.10 16.95
N ALA A 112 -15.78 1.37 17.79
CA ALA A 112 -15.98 1.74 19.20
C ALA A 112 -14.79 1.39 20.11
N GLN A 113 -14.01 0.34 19.76
CA GLN A 113 -13.00 -0.25 20.64
C GLN A 113 -11.55 -0.02 20.15
N ALA A 114 -11.38 0.48 18.93
CA ALA A 114 -10.10 0.85 18.37
C ALA A 114 -9.81 2.34 18.58
N LYS A 115 -8.55 2.67 18.89
CA LYS A 115 -8.07 4.05 18.95
C LYS A 115 -6.75 4.15 18.19
N ALA A 116 -6.65 5.12 17.28
CA ALA A 116 -5.41 5.46 16.61
C ALA A 116 -4.85 6.78 17.15
N GLY A 117 -3.54 6.99 17.09
CA GLY A 117 -2.93 8.24 17.53
C GLY A 117 -1.40 8.23 17.42
N PRO A 118 -0.72 9.32 17.81
CA PRO A 118 0.73 9.37 17.92
C PRO A 118 1.26 8.26 18.83
N SER A 119 2.34 7.58 18.42
CA SER A 119 2.88 6.43 19.15
C SER A 119 3.30 6.72 20.58
N ASP A 120 3.76 7.94 20.84
CA ASP A 120 4.18 8.44 22.15
C ASP A 120 3.00 8.78 23.06
N LYS A 121 1.91 9.32 22.50
CA LYS A 121 0.74 9.80 23.28
C LYS A 121 -0.39 8.80 23.42
N LEU A 122 -0.51 7.84 22.52
CA LEU A 122 -1.65 6.91 22.51
C LEU A 122 -1.86 6.18 23.85
N PRO A 123 -0.83 5.68 24.56
CA PRO A 123 -1.03 5.07 25.88
C PRO A 123 -1.65 6.03 26.91
N GLY A 124 -1.31 7.32 26.84
CA GLY A 124 -1.92 8.37 27.67
C GLY A 124 -3.38 8.63 27.32
N LEU A 125 -3.70 8.69 26.02
CA LEU A 125 -5.07 8.88 25.51
C LEU A 125 -5.98 7.71 25.89
N VAL A 126 -5.46 6.48 25.84
CA VAL A 126 -6.19 5.27 26.26
C VAL A 126 -6.52 5.35 27.75
N ARG A 127 -5.54 5.60 28.62
CA ARG A 127 -5.74 5.72 30.09
C ARG A 127 -6.69 6.84 30.48
N SER A 128 -6.67 7.94 29.74
CA SER A 128 -7.49 9.13 30.04
C SER A 128 -8.86 9.09 29.35
N HIS A 129 -9.19 7.99 28.68
CA HIS A 129 -10.41 7.83 27.88
C HIS A 129 -10.63 8.94 26.83
N LEU A 130 -9.56 9.62 26.40
CA LEU A 130 -9.63 10.68 25.41
C LEU A 130 -9.80 10.12 24.00
N PRO A 131 -10.44 10.89 23.09
CA PRO A 131 -10.52 10.51 21.68
C PRO A 131 -9.14 10.51 21.04
N GLY A 132 -8.92 9.57 20.12
CA GLY A 132 -7.75 9.53 19.26
C GLY A 132 -8.02 10.17 17.90
N ILE A 133 -7.21 9.80 16.91
CA ILE A 133 -7.47 10.09 15.49
C ILE A 133 -8.74 9.35 15.06
N GLY A 134 -9.64 10.05 14.38
CA GLY A 134 -10.89 9.49 13.88
C GLY A 134 -10.66 8.38 12.85
N LEU A 135 -11.50 7.34 12.92
CA LEU A 135 -11.56 6.26 11.93
C LEU A 135 -12.87 6.37 11.17
N GLN A 136 -12.81 6.50 9.86
CA GLN A 136 -13.98 6.58 8.99
C GLN A 136 -14.09 5.32 8.14
N ALA A 137 -15.18 4.56 8.30
CA ALA A 137 -15.37 3.35 7.52
C ALA A 137 -15.61 3.67 6.04
N LEU A 138 -14.82 3.05 5.16
CA LEU A 138 -14.96 3.16 3.72
C LEU A 138 -15.88 2.04 3.19
N PRO A 139 -16.88 2.35 2.34
CA PRO A 139 -17.72 1.34 1.72
C PRO A 139 -16.98 0.49 0.68
N VAL A 140 -15.97 1.08 0.03
CA VAL A 140 -15.14 0.43 -0.99
C VAL A 140 -13.69 0.86 -0.75
N PRO A 141 -12.71 -0.06 -0.78
CA PRO A 141 -11.31 0.32 -0.64
C PRO A 141 -10.82 1.15 -1.84
N PRO A 142 -9.84 2.05 -1.64
CA PRO A 142 -9.17 2.72 -2.75
C PRO A 142 -8.55 1.71 -3.73
N ARG A 143 -8.60 2.03 -5.02
CA ARG A 143 -8.13 1.15 -6.11
C ARG A 143 -6.63 0.83 -6.03
N GLN A 144 -5.88 1.63 -5.28
CA GLN A 144 -4.45 1.51 -5.04
C GLN A 144 -4.11 0.36 -4.06
N ILE A 145 -5.06 -0.04 -3.20
CA ILE A 145 -4.86 -1.07 -2.18
C ILE A 145 -5.45 -2.40 -2.69
N PRO A 146 -4.75 -3.54 -2.50
CA PRO A 146 -5.30 -4.85 -2.82
C PRO A 146 -6.64 -5.12 -2.12
N PHE A 147 -7.62 -5.60 -2.89
CA PHE A 147 -8.91 -6.01 -2.34
C PHE A 147 -8.78 -7.40 -1.69
N ASN A 148 -9.01 -7.46 -0.39
CA ASN A 148 -9.07 -8.72 0.36
C ASN A 148 -10.51 -8.97 0.79
N ALA A 149 -11.08 -10.11 0.37
CA ALA A 149 -12.43 -10.47 0.75
C ALA A 149 -12.56 -10.63 2.28
N GLY A 150 -13.63 -10.06 2.85
CA GLY A 150 -13.89 -10.10 4.29
C GLY A 150 -13.11 -9.08 5.12
N TYR A 151 -12.35 -8.16 4.50
CA TYR A 151 -11.75 -7.03 5.18
C TYR A 151 -12.69 -5.82 5.18
N ILE A 152 -12.64 -5.05 6.26
CA ILE A 152 -13.29 -3.74 6.38
C ILE A 152 -12.19 -2.69 6.38
N TYR A 153 -12.41 -1.62 5.63
CA TYR A 153 -11.44 -0.56 5.44
C TYR A 153 -11.87 0.69 6.19
N TYR A 154 -10.94 1.29 6.92
CA TYR A 154 -11.13 2.55 7.63
C TYR A 154 -10.08 3.55 7.18
N GLU A 155 -10.50 4.74 6.79
CA GLU A 155 -9.62 5.86 6.57
C GLU A 155 -9.35 6.59 7.89
N LEU A 156 -8.11 6.94 8.15
CA LEU A 156 -7.73 7.77 9.29
C LEU A 156 -7.94 9.24 8.94
N THR A 157 -8.65 9.97 9.79
CA THR A 157 -8.87 11.40 9.59
C THR A 157 -7.56 12.18 9.69
N GLN A 158 -7.10 12.70 8.56
CA GLN A 158 -5.85 13.48 8.45
C GLN A 158 -6.04 14.94 8.88
N GLY A 159 -6.53 15.17 10.11
CA GLY A 159 -6.81 16.52 10.60
C GLY A 159 -6.68 16.65 12.12
N GLY A 160 -6.38 17.87 12.56
CA GLY A 160 -6.25 18.22 13.97
C GLY A 160 -4.86 17.95 14.57
N PRO A 161 -4.67 18.32 15.85
CA PRO A 161 -3.35 18.37 16.48
C PRO A 161 -2.69 16.99 16.62
N LEU A 162 -3.47 15.92 16.82
CA LEU A 162 -2.94 14.57 16.90
C LEU A 162 -2.37 14.09 15.57
N TRP A 163 -3.01 14.46 14.45
CA TRP A 163 -2.52 14.10 13.12
C TRP A 163 -1.23 14.84 12.77
N GLU A 164 -1.14 16.12 13.13
CA GLU A 164 0.07 16.93 12.90
C GLU A 164 1.32 16.33 13.56
N GLU A 165 1.16 15.73 14.74
CA GLU A 165 2.26 15.03 15.42
C GLU A 165 2.67 13.74 14.71
N VAL A 166 1.69 12.96 14.22
CA VAL A 166 1.97 11.79 13.38
C VAL A 166 2.69 12.19 12.10
N ALA A 167 2.24 13.25 11.41
CA ALA A 167 2.86 13.73 10.19
C ALA A 167 4.27 14.29 10.41
N ARG A 168 4.54 14.87 11.59
CA ARG A 168 5.85 15.43 11.94
C ARG A 168 6.86 14.37 12.37
N HIS A 169 6.43 13.38 13.16
CA HIS A 169 7.32 12.39 13.76
C HIS A 169 7.29 11.02 13.06
N GLY A 170 6.31 10.76 12.21
CA GLY A 170 6.17 9.51 11.46
C GLY A 170 5.73 8.30 12.29
N GLY A 171 5.46 8.49 13.58
CA GLY A 171 5.04 7.44 14.50
C GLY A 171 3.52 7.41 14.68
N ILE A 172 2.89 6.29 14.31
CA ILE A 172 1.49 6.03 14.57
C ILE A 172 1.30 4.75 15.37
N ALA A 173 0.39 4.77 16.34
CA ALA A 173 0.00 3.60 17.09
C ALA A 173 -1.50 3.35 16.95
N LEU A 174 -1.87 2.10 17.15
CA LEU A 174 -3.22 1.58 17.17
C LEU A 174 -3.40 0.75 18.44
N HIS A 175 -4.42 1.09 19.23
CA HIS A 175 -4.85 0.32 20.38
C HIS A 175 -6.18 -0.36 20.05
N VAL A 176 -6.28 -1.65 20.30
CA VAL A 176 -7.51 -2.42 20.14
C VAL A 176 -7.89 -3.02 21.49
N ALA A 177 -8.96 -2.49 22.12
CA ALA A 177 -9.38 -2.86 23.47
C ALA A 177 -10.21 -4.16 23.54
N GLY A 178 -10.68 -4.64 22.38
CA GLY A 178 -11.63 -5.76 22.27
C GLY A 178 -10.98 -7.10 21.97
N ASP A 179 -11.73 -8.16 22.26
CA ASP A 179 -11.40 -9.50 21.76
C ASP A 179 -11.96 -9.68 20.34
N PHE A 180 -11.04 -9.74 19.38
CA PHE A 180 -11.37 -9.94 17.97
C PHE A 180 -10.75 -11.26 17.53
N PRO A 181 -11.55 -12.31 17.28
CA PRO A 181 -11.03 -13.63 16.96
C PRO A 181 -10.25 -13.57 15.65
N SER A 182 -9.03 -14.09 15.64
CA SER A 182 -8.15 -14.11 14.46
C SER A 182 -7.92 -12.73 13.82
N LEU A 183 -7.77 -11.69 14.64
CA LEU A 183 -7.58 -10.30 14.19
C LEU A 183 -6.36 -10.13 13.26
N LYS A 184 -6.63 -9.69 12.04
CA LYS A 184 -5.63 -9.23 11.07
C LYS A 184 -5.79 -7.73 10.84
N LEU A 185 -4.67 -7.03 10.84
CA LEU A 185 -4.61 -5.58 10.65
C LEU A 185 -3.52 -5.27 9.66
N GLU A 186 -3.84 -4.43 8.68
CA GLU A 186 -2.91 -3.94 7.67
C GLU A 186 -3.08 -2.43 7.55
N LEU A 187 -1.99 -1.69 7.69
CA LEU A 187 -2.00 -0.24 7.51
C LEU A 187 -1.40 0.09 6.15
N TRP A 188 -2.07 0.97 5.41
CA TRP A 188 -1.68 1.34 4.05
C TRP A 188 -1.61 2.86 3.93
N GLY A 189 -0.48 3.39 3.45
CA GLY A 189 -0.35 4.79 3.03
C GLY A 189 -0.59 4.91 1.53
N VAL A 190 -1.63 5.63 1.12
CA VAL A 190 -1.98 5.88 -0.29
C VAL A 190 -1.35 7.17 -0.75
N ARG A 191 -0.80 7.17 -1.97
CA ARG A 191 -0.26 8.34 -2.67
C ARG A 191 -1.18 8.71 -3.83
N ALA A 192 -1.28 10.01 -4.11
CA ALA A 192 -1.95 10.51 -5.32
C ALA A 192 -1.15 10.20 -6.59
#